data_AF-A0A7V3TWC8-F1
#
_entry.id   AF-A0A7V3TWC8-F1
#
_cell.length_a   1.000
_cell.length_b   1.000
_cell.length_c   1.000
_cell.angle_alpha   90.00
_cell.angle_beta   90.00
_cell.angle_gamma   90.00
#
_symmetry.space_group_name_H-M   'P 1'
#
loop_
_entity.id
_entity.type
_entity.pdbx_description
1 polymer ?
#
loop_
_entity_poly.entity_id
_entity_poly.type
_entity_poly.pdbx_seq_one_letter_code
_entity_poly.pdbx_strand_id
1 'polypeptide(L)'
;MILYTQESQSNRRNESYPKLAAEVEEWLKSPEVQKQLGSSEPRVEAFPDGDLEELVRRFRSLVDELLQGDDPRSLVIDVTPGKKIMSIAWTLAAPKGARLVYVDSKFAPAARKPQPFTERLTIFSLDTLSKNDSSA
;
A
#
# COMPACT_ATOMS: atom_id res chain seq x y z
N MET A 1 11.26 -0.70 -3.82
CA MET A 1 10.21 -0.68 -4.85
C MET A 1 8.86 -0.49 -4.19
N ILE A 2 8.09 0.52 -4.60
CA ILE A 2 6.78 0.83 -4.03
C ILE A 2 5.72 0.44 -5.06
N LEU A 3 4.89 -0.56 -4.76
CA LEU A 3 3.74 -0.92 -5.60
C LEU A 3 2.51 -0.16 -5.10
N TYR A 4 1.87 0.61 -5.98
CA TYR A 4 0.55 1.18 -5.74
C TYR A 4 -0.46 0.53 -6.68
N THR A 5 -1.55 0.01 -6.13
CA THR A 5 -2.71 -0.43 -6.90
C THR A 5 -3.56 0.80 -7.24
N GLN A 6 -3.58 1.20 -8.52
CA GLN A 6 -4.47 2.27 -8.97
C GLN A 6 -5.80 1.64 -9.44
N GLU A 7 -6.90 1.96 -8.76
CA GLU A 7 -8.22 1.84 -9.39
C GLU A 7 -8.30 2.85 -10.53
N SER A 8 -8.96 2.47 -11.62
CA SER A 8 -9.42 3.39 -12.67
C SER A 8 -10.50 4.34 -12.12
N GLN A 9 -10.13 5.22 -11.19
CA GLN A 9 -10.93 6.40 -10.88
C GLN A 9 -10.46 7.51 -11.82
N SER A 10 -11.06 7.51 -13.00
CA SER A 10 -11.06 8.64 -13.90
C SER A 10 -11.41 9.94 -13.15
N ASN A 11 -10.50 10.91 -13.22
CA ASN A 11 -10.82 12.34 -13.38
C ASN A 11 -11.45 13.19 -12.25
N ARG A 12 -11.20 12.97 -10.94
CA ARG A 12 -11.79 13.90 -9.91
C ARG A 12 -10.91 14.44 -8.76
N ARG A 13 -9.59 14.23 -8.72
CA ARG A 13 -8.81 14.58 -7.50
C ARG A 13 -7.60 15.52 -7.65
N ASN A 14 -7.51 16.30 -8.72
CA ASN A 14 -6.41 17.27 -8.89
C ASN A 14 -6.78 18.74 -8.62
N GLU A 15 -7.95 19.03 -8.03
CA GLU A 15 -8.39 20.43 -7.85
C GLU A 15 -8.13 21.01 -6.45
N SER A 16 -7.85 20.18 -5.43
CA SER A 16 -7.94 20.66 -4.05
C SER A 16 -6.67 21.31 -3.48
N TYR A 17 -5.46 20.99 -3.98
CA TYR A 17 -4.20 21.52 -3.42
C TYR A 17 -3.06 21.61 -4.46
N PRO A 18 -3.21 22.43 -5.52
CA PRO A 18 -2.21 22.51 -6.61
C PRO A 18 -0.81 22.93 -6.13
N LYS A 19 -0.72 23.77 -5.10
CA LYS A 19 0.56 24.19 -4.53
C LYS A 19 1.30 23.05 -3.83
N LEU A 20 0.56 22.25 -3.05
CA LEU A 20 1.13 21.10 -2.33
C LEU A 20 1.59 20.01 -3.31
N ALA A 21 0.82 19.80 -4.39
CA ALA A 21 1.21 18.87 -5.45
C ALA A 21 2.54 19.29 -6.11
N ALA A 22 2.72 20.57 -6.41
CA ALA A 22 3.97 21.11 -6.95
C ALA A 22 5.15 20.98 -5.97
N GLU A 23 4.92 21.28 -4.68
CA GLU A 23 5.95 21.12 -3.62
C GLU A 23 6.38 19.65 -3.47
N VAL A 24 5.44 18.70 -3.55
CA VAL A 24 5.74 17.26 -3.51
C VAL A 24 6.50 16.82 -4.77
N GLU A 25 6.11 17.28 -5.96
CA GLU A 25 6.83 16.98 -7.20
C GLU A 25 8.27 17.48 -7.17
N GLU A 26 8.52 18.66 -6.61
CA GLU A 26 9.85 19.23 -6.45
C GLU A 26 10.67 18.44 -5.42
N TRP A 27 10.07 18.07 -4.29
CA TRP A 27 10.70 17.25 -3.26
C TRP A 27 11.08 15.86 -3.78
N LEU A 28 10.22 15.21 -4.58
CA LEU A 28 10.49 13.91 -5.20
C LEU A 28 11.69 13.96 -6.15
N LYS A 29 11.99 15.11 -6.76
CA LYS A 29 13.16 15.33 -7.62
C LYS A 29 14.44 15.62 -6.84
N SER A 30 14.36 15.80 -5.51
CA SER A 30 15.54 16.11 -4.70
C SER A 30 16.58 14.98 -4.77
N PRO A 31 17.89 15.30 -4.82
CA PRO A 31 18.95 14.28 -4.91
C PRO A 31 18.92 13.27 -3.77
N GLU A 32 18.47 13.70 -2.60
CA GLU A 32 18.35 12.85 -1.41
C GLU A 32 17.24 11.81 -1.55
N VAL A 33 16.07 12.22 -2.05
CA VAL A 33 14.95 11.31 -2.33
C VAL A 33 15.27 10.39 -3.51
N GLN A 34 15.87 10.92 -4.58
CA GLN A 34 16.30 10.12 -5.74
C GLN A 34 17.33 9.05 -5.35
N LYS A 35 18.26 9.38 -4.45
CA LYS A 35 19.24 8.42 -3.91
C LYS A 35 18.57 7.33 -3.04
N GLN A 36 17.51 7.68 -2.31
CA GLN A 36 16.75 6.74 -1.46
C GLN A 36 15.77 5.85 -2.25
N LEU A 37 15.14 6.39 -3.30
CA LEU A 37 14.26 5.63 -4.19
C LEU A 37 15.04 4.60 -5.02
N GLY A 38 16.35 4.82 -5.19
CA GLY A 38 17.20 3.99 -6.05
C GLY A 38 16.87 4.22 -7.53
N SER A 39 17.40 3.36 -8.41
CA SER A 39 17.16 3.43 -9.86
C SER A 39 15.85 2.75 -10.30
N SER A 40 15.00 2.32 -9.37
CA SER A 40 13.79 1.56 -9.72
C SER A 40 12.65 2.52 -10.01
N GLU A 41 12.25 2.63 -11.27
CA GLU A 41 11.05 3.35 -11.64
C GLU A 41 9.82 2.72 -10.95
N PRO A 42 8.87 3.53 -10.45
CA PRO A 42 7.63 3.02 -9.91
C PRO A 42 6.85 2.28 -11.00
N ARG A 43 6.61 0.98 -10.79
CA ARG A 43 5.77 0.18 -11.69
C ARG A 43 4.31 0.33 -11.29
N VAL A 44 3.50 0.83 -12.23
CA VAL A 44 2.04 0.93 -12.08
C VAL A 44 1.40 -0.21 -12.87
N GLU A 45 0.56 -1.00 -12.21
CA GLU A 45 -0.20 -2.06 -12.83
C GLU A 45 -1.69 -1.86 -12.54
N ALA A 46 -2.51 -1.92 -13.59
CA ALA A 46 -3.95 -1.93 -13.45
C ALA A 46 -4.41 -3.36 -13.15
N PHE A 47 -5.20 -3.51 -12.09
CA PHE A 47 -5.80 -4.79 -11.74
C PHE A 47 -7.26 -4.78 -12.21
N PRO A 48 -7.63 -5.63 -13.19
CA PRO A 48 -9.03 -5.75 -13.58
C PRO A 48 -9.86 -6.26 -12.40
N ASP A 49 -11.17 -6.08 -12.50
CA ASP A 49 -12.11 -6.69 -11.56
C ASP A 49 -12.02 -8.22 -11.70
N GLY A 50 -11.30 -8.84 -10.77
CA GLY A 50 -11.16 -10.28 -10.62
C GLY A 50 -11.79 -10.74 -9.32
N ASP A 51 -12.05 -12.04 -9.21
CA ASP A 51 -12.41 -12.64 -7.93
C ASP A 51 -11.19 -12.69 -6.99
N LEU A 52 -11.44 -13.07 -5.73
CA LEU A 52 -10.41 -13.12 -4.71
C LEU A 52 -9.26 -14.05 -5.08
N GLU A 53 -9.56 -15.19 -5.71
CA GLU A 53 -8.56 -16.21 -6.03
C GLU A 53 -7.61 -15.72 -7.12
N GLU A 54 -8.14 -15.09 -8.17
CA GLU A 54 -7.34 -14.49 -9.22
C GLU A 54 -6.43 -13.36 -8.68
N LEU A 55 -6.98 -12.49 -7.83
CA LEU A 55 -6.22 -11.42 -7.19
C LEU A 55 -5.08 -11.97 -6.34
N VAL A 56 -5.35 -12.99 -5.51
CA VAL A 56 -4.32 -13.63 -4.67
C VAL A 56 -3.22 -14.26 -5.53
N ARG A 57 -3.58 -14.99 -6.59
CA ARG A 57 -2.61 -15.62 -7.50
C ARG A 57 -1.71 -14.57 -8.14
N ARG A 58 -2.27 -13.47 -8.61
CA ARG A 58 -1.52 -12.39 -9.26
C ARG A 58 -0.62 -11.65 -8.29
N PHE A 59 -1.12 -11.33 -7.10
CA PHE A 59 -0.34 -10.66 -6.06
C PHE A 59 0.81 -11.52 -5.56
N ARG A 60 0.64 -12.85 -5.44
CA ARG A 60 1.76 -13.77 -5.14
C ARG A 60 2.84 -13.73 -6.20
N SER A 61 2.45 -13.78 -7.48
CA SER A 61 3.42 -13.67 -8.58
C SER A 61 4.20 -12.35 -8.53
N LEU A 62 3.55 -11.26 -8.14
CA LEU A 62 4.23 -9.96 -7.96
C LEU A 62 5.18 -10.01 -6.77
N VAL A 63 4.74 -10.50 -5.61
CA VAL A 63 5.59 -10.68 -4.42
C VAL A 63 6.86 -11.46 -4.78
N ASP A 64 6.72 -12.58 -5.47
CA ASP A 64 7.84 -13.44 -5.87
C ASP A 64 8.80 -12.68 -6.81
N GLU A 65 8.25 -11.90 -7.76
CA GLU A 65 9.03 -11.03 -8.66
C GLU A 65 9.75 -9.92 -7.90
N LEU A 66 9.13 -9.31 -6.88
CA LEU A 66 9.76 -8.23 -6.11
C LEU A 66 10.85 -8.74 -5.18
N LEU A 67 10.62 -9.88 -4.55
CA LEU A 67 11.57 -10.45 -3.59
C LEU A 67 12.74 -11.10 -4.31
N GLN A 68 12.54 -11.80 -5.43
CA GLN A 68 13.61 -12.54 -6.12
C GLN A 68 14.43 -13.47 -5.21
N GLY A 69 13.83 -13.95 -4.11
CA GLY A 69 14.49 -14.76 -3.09
C GLY A 69 15.09 -13.98 -1.91
N ASP A 70 14.98 -12.65 -1.88
CA ASP A 70 15.35 -11.81 -0.74
C ASP A 70 14.50 -12.10 0.50
N ASP A 71 14.99 -11.64 1.65
CA ASP A 71 14.31 -11.79 2.94
C ASP A 71 12.90 -11.15 2.91
N PRO A 72 11.83 -11.91 3.19
CA PRO A 72 10.46 -11.40 3.25
C PRO A 72 10.27 -10.18 4.16
N ARG A 73 11.12 -10.00 5.18
CA ARG A 73 11.06 -8.85 6.11
C ARG A 73 11.41 -7.52 5.46
N SER A 74 12.08 -7.56 4.30
CA SER A 74 12.36 -6.38 3.48
C SER A 74 11.11 -5.84 2.78
N LEU A 75 10.08 -6.68 2.59
CA LEU A 75 8.85 -6.30 1.91
C LEU A 75 7.88 -5.58 2.84
N VAL A 76 7.37 -4.45 2.36
CA VAL A 76 6.33 -3.65 2.99
C VAL A 76 5.18 -3.50 2.00
N ILE A 77 3.96 -3.86 2.40
CA ILE A 77 2.76 -3.80 1.55
C ILE A 77 1.74 -2.88 2.21
N ASP A 78 1.38 -1.79 1.53
CA ASP A 78 0.28 -0.91 1.95
C ASP A 78 -1.06 -1.48 1.48
N VAL A 79 -1.90 -1.86 2.44
CA VAL A 79 -3.23 -2.44 2.18
C VAL A 79 -4.36 -1.42 2.32
N THR A 80 -4.03 -0.14 2.54
CA THR A 80 -5.00 0.97 2.65
C THR A 80 -5.74 1.26 1.35
N PRO A 81 -5.09 1.41 0.18
CA PRO A 81 -5.79 1.79 -1.04
C PRO A 81 -6.47 0.59 -1.71
N GLY A 82 -7.49 0.89 -2.53
CA GLY A 82 -8.18 -0.08 -3.36
C GLY A 82 -9.48 -0.65 -2.75
N LYS A 83 -10.05 -1.64 -3.43
CA LYS A 83 -11.25 -2.34 -2.95
C LYS A 83 -10.89 -3.23 -1.76
N LYS A 84 -11.85 -3.44 -0.85
CA LYS A 84 -11.66 -4.34 0.31
C LYS A 84 -11.14 -5.73 -0.07
N ILE A 85 -11.62 -6.27 -1.19
CA ILE A 85 -11.18 -7.57 -1.71
C ILE A 85 -9.68 -7.58 -2.06
N MET A 86 -9.12 -6.45 -2.49
CA MET A 86 -7.69 -6.30 -2.77
C MET A 86 -6.88 -6.28 -1.47
N SER A 87 -7.34 -5.58 -0.43
CA SER A 87 -6.69 -5.61 0.89
C SER A 87 -6.63 -7.04 1.45
N ILE A 88 -7.71 -7.82 1.29
CA ILE A 88 -7.75 -9.24 1.65
C ILE A 88 -6.77 -10.04 0.80
N ALA A 89 -6.80 -9.86 -0.53
CA ALA A 89 -5.92 -10.56 -1.45
C ALA A 89 -4.43 -10.30 -1.15
N TRP A 90 -4.05 -9.05 -0.87
CA TRP A 90 -2.68 -8.69 -0.46
C TRP A 90 -2.27 -9.38 0.82
N THR A 91 -3.18 -9.41 1.82
CA THR A 91 -2.94 -10.09 3.10
C THR A 91 -2.71 -11.59 2.90
N LEU A 92 -3.45 -12.23 1.99
CA LEU A 92 -3.32 -13.67 1.68
C LEU A 92 -2.13 -14.00 0.75
N ALA A 93 -1.69 -13.03 -0.05
CA ALA A 93 -0.54 -13.16 -0.92
C ALA A 93 0.79 -12.88 -0.20
N ALA A 94 0.75 -12.14 0.90
CA ALA A 94 1.94 -11.74 1.65
C ALA A 94 2.66 -12.97 2.24
N PRO A 95 3.99 -13.06 2.08
CA PRO A 95 4.78 -14.11 2.70
C PRO A 95 4.89 -13.86 4.20
N LYS A 96 5.13 -14.94 4.96
CA LYS A 96 5.45 -14.82 6.40
C LYS A 96 6.70 -13.95 6.58
N GLY A 97 6.68 -13.03 7.53
CA GLY A 97 7.71 -12.01 7.73
C GLY A 97 7.49 -10.69 7.00
N ALA A 98 6.65 -10.61 5.95
CA ALA A 98 6.32 -9.33 5.33
C ALA A 98 5.56 -8.42 6.29
N ARG A 99 5.79 -7.10 6.15
CA ARG A 99 5.09 -6.07 6.93
C ARG A 99 3.92 -5.54 6.13
N LEU A 100 2.72 -5.68 6.68
CA LEU A 100 1.52 -5.06 6.17
C LEU A 100 1.33 -3.72 6.87
N VAL A 101 1.03 -2.68 6.10
CA VAL A 101 0.77 -1.33 6.63
C VAL A 101 -0.63 -0.89 6.26
N TYR A 102 -1.28 -0.23 7.22
CA TYR A 102 -2.59 0.35 7.07
C TYR A 102 -2.59 1.76 7.66
N VAL A 103 -3.10 2.73 6.90
CA VAL A 103 -3.29 4.10 7.37
C VAL A 103 -4.70 4.21 7.93
N ASP A 104 -4.78 4.32 9.26
CA ASP A 104 -6.03 4.63 9.96
C ASP A 104 -6.15 6.13 10.18
N SER A 105 -7.37 6.65 10.27
CA SER A 105 -7.66 8.05 10.56
C SER A 105 -8.92 8.18 11.39
N LYS A 106 -8.98 9.18 12.27
CA LYS A 106 -10.21 9.44 13.00
C LYS A 106 -11.28 9.89 12.02
N PHE A 107 -12.49 9.37 12.17
CA PHE A 107 -13.63 9.81 11.37
C PHE A 107 -14.26 11.06 11.99
N ALA A 108 -14.42 12.13 11.22
CA ALA A 108 -15.16 13.33 11.63
C ALA A 108 -16.63 13.21 11.17
N PRO A 109 -17.59 12.91 12.07
CA PRO A 109 -18.95 12.58 11.65
C PRO A 109 -19.68 13.74 10.97
N ALA A 110 -19.47 14.96 11.45
CA ALA A 110 -20.10 16.16 10.90
C ALA A 110 -19.69 16.43 9.44
N ALA A 111 -18.42 16.18 9.09
CA ALA A 111 -17.90 16.36 7.73
C ALA A 111 -18.04 15.10 6.86
N ARG A 112 -18.41 13.95 7.46
CA ARG A 112 -18.44 12.61 6.86
C ARG A 112 -17.14 12.25 6.13
N LYS A 113 -16.01 12.65 6.71
CA LYS A 113 -14.67 12.49 6.14
C LYS A 113 -13.66 12.12 7.24
N PRO A 114 -12.49 11.57 6.86
CA PRO A 114 -11.32 11.55 7.74
C PRO A 114 -11.04 12.94 8.32
N GLN A 115 -10.70 12.99 9.61
CA GLN A 115 -10.23 14.19 10.27
C GLN A 115 -8.77 14.42 9.87
N PRO A 116 -8.43 15.58 9.28
CA PRO A 116 -7.05 15.88 8.90
C PRO A 116 -6.07 15.81 10.07
N PHE A 117 -4.84 15.38 9.80
CA PHE A 117 -3.74 15.28 10.77
C PHE A 117 -3.99 14.27 11.89
N THR A 118 -4.86 13.29 11.63
CA THR A 118 -5.13 12.17 12.54
C THR A 118 -4.71 10.83 11.97
N GLU A 119 -4.13 10.83 10.77
CA GLU A 119 -3.61 9.68 10.07
C GLU A 119 -2.51 9.01 10.89
N ARG A 120 -2.59 7.69 11.06
CA ARG A 120 -1.60 6.87 11.77
C ARG A 120 -1.29 5.62 10.97
N LEU A 121 0.00 5.34 10.80
CA LEU A 121 0.48 4.09 10.23
C LEU A 121 0.42 2.98 11.29
N THR A 122 -0.40 1.98 11.02
CA THR A 122 -0.41 0.71 11.77
C THR A 122 0.39 -0.31 10.97
N ILE A 123 1.35 -0.97 11.62
CA ILE A 123 2.19 -1.99 11.00
C ILE A 123 1.91 -3.32 11.69
N PHE A 124 1.66 -4.36 10.92
CA PHE A 124 1.44 -5.71 11.42
C PHE A 124 2.06 -6.76 10.49
N SER A 125 2.19 -7.99 10.96
CA SER A 125 2.60 -9.13 10.14
C SER A 125 1.73 -10.34 10.46
N LEU A 126 1.67 -11.30 9.53
CA LEU A 126 0.94 -12.56 9.73
C LEU A 126 1.48 -13.36 10.93
N ASP A 127 2.78 -13.26 11.22
CA ASP A 127 3.39 -13.88 12.40
C ASP A 127 2.92 -13.23 13.71
N THR A 128 2.64 -11.93 13.68
CA THR A 128 2.16 -11.21 14.86
C THR A 128 0.68 -11.53 15.13
N LEU A 129 -0.12 -11.69 14.06
CA LEU A 129 -1.53 -12.04 14.16
C LEU A 129 -1.73 -13.48 14.64
N SER A 130 -0.97 -14.44 14.10
CA SER A 130 -1.08 -15.87 14.45
C SER A 130 -0.63 -16.21 15.87
N LYS A 131 0.29 -15.43 16.46
CA LYS A 131 0.71 -15.63 17.86
C LYS A 131 -0.37 -15.28 18.88
N ASN A 132 -1.26 -14.33 18.56
CA ASN A 132 -2.34 -13.95 19.46
C ASN A 132 -3.43 -15.04 19.60
N ASP A 133 -3.62 -15.87 18.58
CA ASP A 133 -4.56 -17.01 18.63
C ASP A 133 -4.06 -18.18 19.51
N SER A 134 -2.78 -18.19 19.87
CA SER A 134 -2.18 -19.26 20.70
C SER A 134 -2.25 -18.98 22.21
N SER A 135 -2.95 -17.91 22.60
CA SER A 135 -3.01 -17.40 23.98
C SER A 135 -4.43 -17.16 24.50
N ALA A 136 -5.43 -17.80 23.87
CA ALA A 136 -6.82 -17.83 24.30
C ALA A 136 -7.21 -19.22 24.81
#